data_AF-A0A959GW87-F1
#
_entry.id   AF-A0A959GW87-F1
#
_cell.length_a   1.000
_cell.length_b   1.000
_cell.length_c   1.000
_cell.angle_alpha   90.00
_cell.angle_beta   90.00
_cell.angle_gamma   90.00
#
_symmetry.space_group_name_H-M   'P 1'
#
loop_
_entity.id
_entity.type
_entity.pdbx_description
1 polymer ?
#
loop_
_entity_poly.entity_id
_entity_poly.type
_entity_poly.pdbx_seq_one_letter_code
_entity_poly.pdbx_strand_id
1 'polypeptide(L)'
;MGQSITLIIPLFGLLALLYTFWRTSWVSKKEVGTERMARIAKNISEGAMAFLKAEYRVLAVFVLAVAILLAISGSSEETSSPLIALSFVTGAVCSALAGFIGMRVATKANVRTTNAARTSLGAALEVAFAGGSVMGLGVVGLGVLGLGALFLVYTNMGWDINKVITVITGFSFGASSIALFARVGGGIYTKAADVGADLVGKV
;
A
#
# COMPACT_ATOMS: atom_id res chain seq x y z
N MET A 1 -5.11 -4.49 -32.45
CA MET A 1 -4.86 -5.41 -31.30
C MET A 1 -4.11 -4.75 -30.16
N GLY A 2 -3.07 -3.93 -30.38
CA GLY A 2 -2.30 -3.28 -29.29
C GLY A 2 -3.11 -2.34 -28.37
N GLN A 3 -3.97 -1.48 -28.94
CA GLN A 3 -4.79 -0.53 -28.14
C GLN A 3 -5.82 -1.22 -27.22
N SER A 4 -6.36 -2.37 -27.63
CA SER A 4 -7.33 -3.12 -26.82
C SER A 4 -6.66 -3.71 -25.58
N ILE A 5 -5.42 -4.20 -25.70
CA ILE A 5 -4.65 -4.76 -24.58
C ILE A 5 -4.33 -3.66 -23.56
N THR A 6 -3.92 -2.48 -24.02
CA THR A 6 -3.57 -1.35 -23.13
C THR A 6 -4.76 -0.81 -22.34
N LEU A 7 -5.97 -0.87 -22.88
CA LEU A 7 -7.21 -0.48 -22.20
C LEU A 7 -7.69 -1.52 -21.17
N ILE A 8 -7.40 -2.80 -21.40
CA ILE A 8 -7.81 -3.90 -20.52
C ILE A 8 -6.95 -3.96 -19.25
N ILE A 9 -5.68 -3.53 -19.30
CA ILE A 9 -4.76 -3.63 -18.15
C ILE A 9 -5.26 -2.87 -16.91
N PRO A 10 -5.64 -1.58 -16.97
CA PRO A 10 -6.18 -0.87 -15.81
C PRO A 10 -7.48 -1.50 -15.27
N LEU A 11 -8.28 -2.13 -16.14
CA LEU A 11 -9.52 -2.79 -15.75
C LEU A 11 -9.25 -3.96 -14.79
N PHE A 12 -8.19 -4.73 -15.01
CA PHE A 12 -7.78 -5.78 -14.07
C PHE A 12 -7.35 -5.21 -12.72
N GLY A 13 -6.68 -4.06 -12.71
CA GLY A 13 -6.38 -3.33 -11.47
C GLY A 13 -7.66 -2.95 -10.72
N LEU A 14 -8.66 -2.45 -11.44
CA LEU A 14 -9.96 -2.09 -10.87
C LEU A 14 -10.71 -3.30 -10.32
N LEU A 15 -10.70 -4.43 -11.02
CA LEU A 15 -11.28 -5.70 -10.54
C LEU A 15 -10.58 -6.19 -9.26
N ALA A 16 -9.25 -6.09 -9.18
CA ALA A 16 -8.51 -6.43 -7.96
C ALA A 16 -8.90 -5.54 -6.78
N LEU A 17 -9.13 -4.24 -7.00
CA LEU A 17 -9.59 -3.31 -5.97
C LEU A 17 -11.04 -3.59 -5.52
N LEU A 18 -11.93 -3.96 -6.45
CA LEU A 18 -13.29 -4.40 -6.11
C LEU A 18 -13.26 -5.66 -5.23
N TYR A 19 -12.43 -6.64 -5.59
CA TYR A 19 -12.25 -7.84 -4.78
C TYR A 19 -11.69 -7.50 -3.38
N THR A 20 -10.68 -6.63 -3.33
CA THR A 20 -10.07 -6.12 -2.08
C THR A 20 -11.12 -5.47 -1.18
N PHE A 21 -12.00 -4.64 -1.75
CA PHE A 21 -13.11 -4.00 -1.04
C PHE A 21 -14.13 -5.04 -0.52
N TRP A 22 -14.48 -6.01 -1.35
CA TRP A 22 -15.40 -7.08 -0.98
C TRP A 22 -14.85 -7.92 0.19
N ARG A 23 -13.58 -8.35 0.10
CA ARG A 23 -12.92 -9.12 1.18
C ARG A 23 -12.77 -8.29 2.45
N THR A 24 -12.43 -7.00 2.35
CA THR A 24 -12.40 -6.09 3.49
C THR A 24 -13.75 -6.03 4.22
N SER A 25 -14.83 -5.93 3.45
CA SER A 25 -16.19 -5.92 3.97
C SER A 25 -16.56 -7.25 4.61
N TRP A 26 -16.19 -8.36 3.98
CA TRP A 26 -16.41 -9.70 4.54
C TRP A 26 -15.68 -9.90 5.86
N VAL A 27 -14.40 -9.51 5.96
CA VAL A 27 -13.65 -9.55 7.23
C VAL A 27 -14.33 -8.66 8.25
N SER A 28 -14.70 -7.44 7.90
CA SER A 28 -15.31 -6.48 8.84
C SER A 28 -16.62 -6.99 9.46
N LYS A 29 -17.36 -7.83 8.75
CA LYS A 29 -18.61 -8.47 9.23
C LYS A 29 -18.38 -9.62 10.22
N LYS A 30 -17.17 -10.16 10.34
CA LYS A 30 -16.89 -11.21 11.35
C LYS A 30 -16.92 -10.62 12.75
N GLU A 31 -17.35 -11.46 13.70
CA GLU A 31 -17.47 -11.09 15.11
C GLU A 31 -16.10 -10.79 15.73
N VAL A 32 -16.07 -9.71 16.51
CA VAL A 32 -14.88 -9.28 17.26
C VAL A 32 -14.64 -10.15 18.50
N GLY A 33 -15.67 -10.83 19.00
CA GLY A 33 -15.60 -11.67 20.19
C GLY A 33 -15.95 -10.91 21.47
N THR A 34 -15.11 -11.04 22.51
CA THR A 34 -15.40 -10.51 23.84
C THR A 34 -15.04 -9.02 23.98
N GLU A 35 -15.57 -8.35 25.01
CA GLU A 35 -15.22 -6.96 25.32
C GLU A 35 -13.72 -6.76 25.55
N ARG A 36 -13.07 -7.73 26.20
CA ARG A 36 -11.61 -7.71 26.41
C ARG A 36 -10.86 -7.74 25.08
N MET A 37 -11.30 -8.58 24.14
CA MET A 37 -10.72 -8.65 22.80
C MET A 37 -10.91 -7.33 22.04
N ALA A 38 -12.11 -6.76 22.09
CA ALA A 38 -12.40 -5.47 21.46
C ALA A 38 -11.53 -4.33 22.02
N ARG A 39 -11.32 -4.28 23.34
CA ARG A 39 -10.48 -3.27 23.99
C ARG A 39 -9.02 -3.36 23.56
N ILE A 40 -8.45 -4.56 23.54
CA ILE A 40 -7.06 -4.79 23.10
C ILE A 40 -6.91 -4.41 21.62
N ALA A 41 -7.85 -4.84 20.77
CA ALA A 41 -7.82 -4.54 19.35
C ALA A 41 -7.89 -3.03 19.07
N LYS A 42 -8.69 -2.29 19.86
CA LYS A 42 -8.76 -0.83 19.78
C LYS A 42 -7.42 -0.18 20.08
N ASN A 43 -6.76 -0.56 21.19
CA ASN A 43 -5.45 -0.03 21.55
C ASN A 43 -4.39 -0.29 20.46
N ILE A 44 -4.38 -1.51 19.90
CA ILE A 44 -3.47 -1.87 18.80
C ILE A 44 -3.76 -1.01 17.57
N SER A 45 -5.03 -0.88 17.18
CA SER A 45 -5.43 -0.10 16.01
C SER A 45 -5.11 1.39 16.16
N GLU A 46 -5.32 1.96 17.34
CA GLU A 46 -5.00 3.36 17.63
C GLU A 46 -3.49 3.61 17.57
N GLY A 47 -2.69 2.75 18.20
CA GLY A 47 -1.23 2.85 18.15
C GLY A 47 -0.67 2.71 16.73
N ALA A 48 -1.15 1.72 15.97
CA ALA A 48 -0.73 1.52 14.59
C ALA A 48 -1.07 2.71 13.68
N MET A 49 -2.29 3.26 13.81
CA MET A 49 -2.70 4.44 13.03
C MET A 49 -1.96 5.71 13.45
N ALA A 50 -1.64 5.86 14.74
CA ALA A 50 -0.83 6.98 15.23
C ALA A 50 0.59 6.94 14.67
N PHE A 51 1.23 5.76 14.69
CA PHE A 51 2.55 5.54 14.09
C PHE A 51 2.54 5.87 12.60
N LEU A 52 1.61 5.29 11.83
CA LEU A 52 1.56 5.48 10.39
C LEU A 52 1.27 6.93 10.00
N LYS A 53 0.46 7.65 10.79
CA LYS A 53 0.25 9.10 10.60
C LYS A 53 1.53 9.90 10.83
N ALA A 54 2.33 9.55 11.84
CA ALA A 54 3.60 10.20 12.12
C ALA A 54 4.62 9.92 11.02
N GLU A 55 4.74 8.66 10.60
CA GLU A 55 5.62 8.24 9.50
C GLU A 55 5.27 8.97 8.20
N TYR A 56 3.98 9.00 7.82
CA TYR A 56 3.55 9.61 6.56
C TYR A 56 3.73 11.13 6.55
N ARG A 57 3.67 11.79 7.72
CA ARG A 57 3.96 13.22 7.82
C ARG A 57 5.42 13.52 7.45
N VAL A 58 6.35 12.69 7.90
CA VAL A 58 7.78 12.83 7.55
C VAL A 58 8.01 12.48 6.08
N LEU A 59 7.39 11.40 5.60
CA LEU A 59 7.52 10.97 4.20
C LEU A 59 6.94 11.98 3.22
N ALA A 60 5.91 12.74 3.58
CA ALA A 60 5.37 13.78 2.71
C ALA A 60 6.42 14.85 2.36
N VAL A 61 7.26 15.24 3.33
CA VAL A 61 8.35 16.21 3.09
C VAL A 61 9.39 15.62 2.14
N PHE A 62 9.78 14.36 2.36
CA PHE A 62 10.71 13.65 1.49
C PHE A 62 10.17 13.54 0.04
N VAL A 63 8.91 13.11 -0.12
CA VAL A 63 8.27 12.99 -1.44
C VAL A 63 8.24 14.34 -2.15
N LEU A 64 7.91 15.42 -1.44
CA LEU A 64 7.89 16.76 -2.04
C LEU A 64 9.28 17.20 -2.52
N ALA A 65 10.31 17.00 -1.69
CA ALA A 65 11.68 17.36 -2.05
C ALA A 65 12.18 16.59 -3.28
N VAL A 66 11.95 15.28 -3.32
CA VAL A 66 12.35 14.43 -4.45
C VAL A 66 11.54 14.74 -5.70
N ALA A 67 10.24 15.02 -5.57
CA ALA A 67 9.42 15.43 -6.71
C ALA A 67 9.92 16.72 -7.36
N ILE A 68 10.35 17.72 -6.57
CA ILE A 68 10.93 18.96 -7.10
C ILE A 68 12.25 18.67 -7.83
N LEU A 69 13.14 17.86 -7.25
CA LEU A 69 14.39 17.47 -7.89
C LEU A 69 14.16 16.74 -9.22
N LEU A 70 13.19 15.83 -9.25
CA LEU A 70 12.81 15.10 -10.46
C LEU A 70 12.17 16.01 -11.51
N ALA A 71 11.39 17.02 -11.11
CA ALA A 71 10.82 17.98 -12.05
C ALA A 71 11.91 18.82 -12.72
N ILE A 72 12.90 19.29 -11.95
CA ILE A 72 14.05 20.05 -12.45
C ILE A 72 14.92 19.16 -13.35
N SER A 73 15.27 17.97 -12.88
CA SER A 73 16.07 17.02 -13.68
C SER A 73 15.35 16.61 -14.97
N GLY A 74 14.03 16.45 -14.93
CA GLY A 74 13.22 16.11 -16.09
C GLY A 74 13.03 17.25 -17.08
N SER A 75 13.27 18.51 -16.68
CA SER A 75 13.27 19.66 -17.60
C SER A 75 14.58 19.84 -18.37
N SER A 76 15.67 19.24 -17.91
CA SER A 76 17.02 19.43 -18.47
C SER A 76 17.39 18.40 -19.53
N GLU A 77 16.55 17.40 -19.77
CA GLU A 77 16.80 16.25 -20.66
C GLU A 77 15.76 16.20 -21.79
N GLU A 78 16.18 16.16 -23.06
CA GLU A 78 15.27 16.10 -24.21
C GLU A 78 14.39 14.84 -24.21
N THR A 79 14.94 13.74 -23.70
CA THR A 79 14.28 12.43 -23.59
C THR A 79 13.33 12.33 -22.39
N SER A 80 13.34 13.33 -21.49
CA SER A 80 12.54 13.35 -20.27
C SER A 80 11.48 14.46 -20.29
N SER A 81 10.66 14.49 -19.25
CA SER A 81 9.65 15.51 -19.04
C SER A 81 9.51 15.77 -17.54
N PRO A 82 9.17 17.00 -17.11
CA PRO A 82 8.77 17.29 -15.74
C PRO A 82 7.63 16.38 -15.22
N LEU A 83 6.87 15.73 -16.11
CA LEU A 83 5.85 14.74 -15.76
C LEU A 83 6.41 13.50 -15.05
N ILE A 84 7.73 13.27 -15.03
CA ILE A 84 8.34 12.22 -14.20
C ILE A 84 8.08 12.44 -12.71
N ALA A 85 8.01 13.71 -12.28
CA ALA A 85 7.61 14.06 -10.92
C ALA A 85 6.15 13.69 -10.63
N LEU A 86 5.25 13.86 -11.60
CA LEU A 86 3.86 13.42 -11.48
C LEU A 86 3.77 11.89 -11.33
N SER A 87 4.52 11.15 -12.16
CA SER A 87 4.61 9.70 -12.06
C SER A 87 5.13 9.26 -10.70
N PHE A 88 6.19 9.91 -10.20
CA PHE A 88 6.74 9.67 -8.87
C PHE A 88 5.73 9.90 -7.74
N VAL A 89 5.07 11.06 -7.72
CA VAL A 89 4.06 11.36 -6.70
C VAL A 89 2.91 10.38 -6.76
N THR A 90 2.45 10.01 -7.96
CA THR A 90 1.38 9.01 -8.16
C THR A 90 1.79 7.66 -7.58
N GLY A 91 3.01 7.19 -7.87
CA GLY A 91 3.55 5.94 -7.31
C GLY A 91 3.67 5.98 -5.79
N ALA A 92 4.16 7.09 -5.24
CA ALA A 92 4.27 7.30 -3.80
C ALA A 92 2.88 7.27 -3.12
N VAL A 93 1.89 7.93 -3.70
CA VAL A 93 0.51 7.93 -3.20
C VAL A 93 -0.11 6.53 -3.29
N CYS A 94 0.06 5.81 -4.40
CA CYS A 94 -0.42 4.44 -4.54
C CYS A 94 0.19 3.52 -3.47
N SER A 95 1.51 3.63 -3.22
CA SER A 95 2.21 2.85 -2.20
C SER A 95 1.73 3.17 -0.78
N ALA A 96 1.59 4.47 -0.46
CA ALA A 96 1.07 4.92 0.83
C ALA A 96 -0.40 4.49 1.05
N LEU A 97 -1.25 4.58 0.03
CA LEU A 97 -2.63 4.09 0.10
C LEU A 97 -2.70 2.58 0.32
N ALA A 98 -1.85 1.81 -0.37
CA ALA A 98 -1.79 0.36 -0.18
C ALA A 98 -1.38 -0.01 1.26
N GLY A 99 -0.36 0.65 1.80
CA GLY A 99 0.08 0.47 3.19
C GLY A 99 -1.01 0.83 4.20
N PHE A 100 -1.70 1.94 3.99
CA PHE A 100 -2.79 2.39 4.86
C PHE A 100 -3.99 1.44 4.87
N ILE A 101 -4.45 1.01 3.68
CA ILE A 101 -5.54 0.05 3.54
C ILE A 101 -5.16 -1.27 4.19
N GLY A 102 -3.95 -1.77 3.89
CA GLY A 102 -3.42 -3.01 4.45
C GLY A 102 -3.40 -2.98 5.97
N MET A 103 -2.85 -1.91 6.57
CA MET A 103 -2.78 -1.79 8.03
C MET A 103 -4.16 -1.72 8.68
N ARG A 104 -5.12 -0.99 8.10
CA ARG A 104 -6.50 -0.93 8.59
C ARG A 104 -7.21 -2.28 8.57
N VAL A 105 -6.95 -3.09 7.54
CA VAL A 105 -7.57 -4.42 7.43
C VAL A 105 -6.89 -5.41 8.35
N ALA A 106 -5.56 -5.36 8.45
CA ALA A 106 -4.79 -6.20 9.36
C ALA A 106 -5.23 -6.01 10.82
N THR A 107 -5.32 -4.76 11.30
CA THR A 107 -5.74 -4.50 12.70
C THR A 107 -7.16 -5.01 12.98
N LYS A 108 -8.07 -4.94 12.00
CA LYS A 108 -9.42 -5.51 12.09
C LYS A 108 -9.42 -7.03 12.04
N ALA A 109 -8.61 -7.63 11.19
CA ALA A 109 -8.54 -9.07 10.98
C ALA A 109 -7.98 -9.79 12.21
N ASN A 110 -6.96 -9.22 12.87
CA ASN A 110 -6.27 -9.84 14.01
C ASN A 110 -7.23 -10.34 15.10
N VAL A 111 -8.10 -9.46 15.59
CA VAL A 111 -9.05 -9.81 16.67
C VAL A 111 -10.11 -10.81 16.21
N ARG A 112 -10.53 -10.72 14.95
CA ARG A 112 -11.53 -11.63 14.36
C ARG A 112 -10.95 -13.03 14.14
N THR A 113 -9.68 -13.10 13.76
CA THR A 113 -8.91 -14.35 13.69
C THR A 113 -8.82 -14.99 15.07
N THR A 114 -8.51 -14.21 16.12
CA THR A 114 -8.47 -14.71 17.50
C THR A 114 -9.83 -15.25 17.95
N ASN A 115 -10.93 -14.55 17.64
CA ASN A 115 -12.27 -15.03 17.98
C ASN A 115 -12.62 -16.30 17.20
N ALA A 116 -12.31 -16.36 15.90
CA ALA A 116 -12.55 -17.55 15.06
C ALA A 116 -11.75 -18.77 15.55
N ALA A 117 -10.54 -18.57 16.08
CA ALA A 117 -9.70 -19.64 16.65
C ALA A 117 -10.33 -20.32 17.87
N ARG A 118 -11.31 -19.69 18.54
CA ARG A 118 -12.09 -20.33 19.61
C ARG A 118 -13.01 -21.44 19.10
N THR A 119 -13.35 -21.43 17.81
CA THR A 119 -14.24 -22.41 17.18
C THR A 119 -13.45 -23.47 16.42
N SER A 120 -12.54 -23.07 15.53
CA SER A 120 -11.67 -23.99 14.80
C SER A 120 -10.45 -23.28 14.23
N LEU A 121 -9.38 -24.06 14.02
CA LEU A 121 -8.18 -23.58 13.33
C LEU A 121 -8.48 -23.20 11.86
N GLY A 122 -9.32 -23.97 11.19
CA GLY A 122 -9.70 -23.71 9.80
C GLY A 122 -10.40 -22.36 9.62
N ALA A 123 -11.36 -22.04 10.50
CA ALA A 123 -12.04 -20.74 10.48
C ALA A 123 -11.08 -19.58 10.77
N ALA A 124 -10.13 -19.76 11.70
CA ALA A 124 -9.11 -18.76 12.00
C ALA A 124 -8.20 -18.50 10.78
N LEU A 125 -7.74 -19.58 10.13
CA LEU A 125 -6.91 -19.49 8.94
C LEU A 125 -7.65 -18.79 7.80
N GLU A 126 -8.94 -19.08 7.59
CA GLU A 126 -9.74 -18.42 6.56
C GLU A 126 -9.80 -16.90 6.77
N VAL A 127 -10.02 -16.44 8.01
CA VAL A 127 -10.06 -15.01 8.35
C VAL A 127 -8.68 -14.37 8.22
N ALA A 128 -7.63 -15.04 8.69
CA ALA A 128 -6.25 -14.55 8.56
C ALA A 128 -5.82 -14.41 7.09
N PHE A 129 -6.09 -15.44 6.29
CA PHE A 129 -5.79 -15.45 4.86
C PHE A 129 -6.63 -14.41 4.11
N ALA A 130 -7.90 -14.24 4.48
CA ALA A 130 -8.74 -13.15 3.96
C ALA A 130 -8.09 -11.80 4.20
N GLY A 131 -7.67 -11.51 5.44
CA GLY A 131 -6.99 -10.27 5.80
C GLY A 131 -5.71 -10.04 5.00
N GLY A 132 -4.87 -11.08 4.86
CA GLY A 132 -3.65 -11.02 4.06
C GLY A 132 -3.91 -10.79 2.56
N SER A 133 -4.94 -11.43 2.00
CA SER A 133 -5.30 -11.29 0.59
C SER A 133 -5.69 -9.86 0.21
N VAL A 134 -6.30 -9.10 1.14
CA VAL A 134 -6.64 -7.69 0.94
C VAL A 134 -5.38 -6.85 0.75
N MET A 135 -4.34 -7.08 1.56
CA MET A 135 -3.08 -6.36 1.41
C MET A 135 -2.42 -6.69 0.07
N GLY A 136 -2.32 -7.96 -0.29
CA GLY A 136 -1.68 -8.39 -1.54
C GLY A 136 -2.39 -7.87 -2.79
N LEU A 137 -3.70 -8.08 -2.89
CA LEU A 137 -4.49 -7.66 -4.05
C LEU A 137 -4.71 -6.14 -4.09
N GLY A 138 -4.71 -5.47 -2.94
CA GLY A 138 -4.72 -4.01 -2.88
C GLY A 138 -3.47 -3.38 -3.47
N VAL A 139 -2.29 -3.92 -3.13
CA VAL A 139 -0.99 -3.48 -3.69
C VAL A 139 -0.95 -3.71 -5.20
N VAL A 140 -1.28 -4.92 -5.65
CA VAL A 140 -1.29 -5.26 -7.08
C VAL A 140 -2.32 -4.41 -7.82
N GLY A 141 -3.52 -4.25 -7.27
CA GLY A 141 -4.60 -3.46 -7.87
C GLY A 141 -4.24 -1.99 -8.05
N LEU A 142 -3.70 -1.33 -7.01
CA LEU A 142 -3.24 0.06 -7.09
C LEU A 142 -2.03 0.20 -8.03
N GLY A 143 -1.12 -0.77 -8.04
CA GLY A 143 0.04 -0.78 -8.94
C GLY A 143 -0.36 -0.87 -10.40
N VAL A 144 -1.18 -1.86 -10.77
CA VAL A 144 -1.64 -2.08 -12.15
C VAL A 144 -2.53 -0.94 -12.63
N LEU A 145 -3.45 -0.45 -11.78
CA LEU A 145 -4.31 0.69 -12.11
C LEU A 145 -3.49 1.96 -12.32
N GLY A 146 -2.59 2.28 -11.38
CA GLY A 146 -1.78 3.51 -11.43
C GLY A 146 -0.80 3.52 -12.61
N LEU A 147 -0.05 2.43 -12.78
CA LEU A 147 0.89 2.28 -13.89
C LEU A 147 0.17 2.28 -15.25
N GLY A 148 -0.93 1.51 -15.36
CA GLY A 148 -1.71 1.41 -16.58
C GLY A 148 -2.39 2.72 -16.97
N ALA A 149 -2.90 3.48 -15.99
CA ALA A 149 -3.48 4.79 -16.23
C ALA A 149 -2.44 5.80 -16.72
N LEU A 150 -1.27 5.87 -16.08
CA LEU A 150 -0.17 6.73 -16.51
C LEU A 150 0.32 6.36 -17.91
N PHE A 151 0.44 5.07 -18.21
CA PHE A 151 0.79 4.58 -19.54
C PHE A 151 -0.18 5.07 -20.61
N LEU A 152 -1.49 4.90 -20.40
CA LEU A 152 -2.50 5.38 -21.33
C LEU A 152 -2.45 6.91 -21.52
N VAL A 153 -2.29 7.66 -20.43
CA VAL A 153 -2.21 9.13 -20.50
C VAL A 153 -1.01 9.56 -21.35
N TYR A 154 0.18 9.04 -21.08
CA TYR A 154 1.39 9.47 -21.79
C TYR A 154 1.46 8.96 -23.23
N THR A 155 0.93 7.77 -23.54
CA THR A 155 0.82 7.30 -24.93
C THR A 155 -0.15 8.16 -25.74
N ASN A 156 -1.26 8.62 -25.15
CA ASN A 156 -2.21 9.51 -25.82
C ASN A 156 -1.66 10.92 -26.06
N MET A 157 -0.56 11.31 -25.42
CA MET A 157 0.15 12.58 -25.67
C MET A 157 1.00 12.55 -26.94
N GLY A 158 1.05 11.41 -27.65
CA GLY A 158 1.82 11.26 -28.89
C GLY A 158 3.33 11.16 -28.68
N TRP A 159 3.77 10.82 -27.47
CA TRP A 159 5.19 10.68 -27.14
C TRP A 159 5.77 9.36 -27.64
N ASP A 160 7.08 9.38 -27.95
CA ASP A 160 7.83 8.16 -28.25
C ASP A 160 7.81 7.21 -27.03
N ILE A 161 7.78 5.90 -27.31
CA ILE A 161 7.73 4.85 -26.29
C ILE A 161 8.88 4.95 -25.30
N ASN A 162 10.07 5.36 -25.76
CA ASN A 162 11.24 5.57 -24.90
C ASN A 162 10.97 6.67 -23.86
N LYS A 163 10.36 7.79 -24.28
CA LYS A 163 9.98 8.90 -23.40
C LYS A 163 8.90 8.47 -22.40
N VAL A 164 7.91 7.71 -22.86
CA VAL A 164 6.85 7.16 -22.00
C VAL A 164 7.43 6.25 -20.91
N ILE A 165 8.33 5.32 -21.26
CA ILE A 165 8.96 4.40 -20.31
C ILE A 165 9.81 5.17 -19.29
N THR A 166 10.61 6.15 -19.74
CA THR A 166 11.43 6.99 -18.86
C THR A 166 10.59 7.73 -17.82
N VAL A 167 9.48 8.36 -18.25
CA VAL A 167 8.60 9.10 -17.34
C VAL A 167 7.89 8.17 -16.36
N ILE A 168 7.39 7.02 -16.83
CA ILE A 168 6.70 6.03 -16.00
C ILE A 168 7.63 5.36 -14.97
N THR A 169 8.93 5.28 -15.25
CA THR A 169 9.92 4.78 -14.28
C THR A 169 9.87 5.59 -12.97
N GLY A 170 9.47 6.86 -13.04
CA GLY A 170 9.16 7.68 -11.87
C GLY A 170 8.15 7.03 -10.91
N PHE A 171 7.11 6.36 -11.43
CA PHE A 171 6.11 5.64 -10.62
C PHE A 171 6.76 4.54 -9.78
N SER A 172 7.58 3.69 -10.39
CA SER A 172 8.28 2.60 -9.70
C SER A 172 9.24 3.16 -8.65
N PHE A 173 9.92 4.27 -8.95
CA PHE A 173 10.79 4.94 -8.01
C PHE A 173 10.02 5.46 -6.79
N GLY A 174 8.92 6.20 -7.00
CA GLY A 174 8.10 6.73 -5.91
C GLY A 174 7.45 5.65 -5.04
N ALA A 175 6.93 4.59 -5.68
CA ALA A 175 6.34 3.48 -4.96
C ALA A 175 7.37 2.76 -4.08
N SER A 176 8.59 2.55 -4.61
CA SER A 176 9.69 1.88 -3.90
C SER A 176 10.26 2.75 -2.78
N SER A 177 10.35 4.07 -2.95
CA SER A 177 10.80 4.97 -1.89
C SER A 177 9.90 4.90 -0.66
N ILE A 178 8.58 4.99 -0.83
CA ILE A 178 7.63 4.85 0.28
C ILE A 178 7.72 3.46 0.91
N ALA A 179 7.80 2.40 0.08
CA ALA A 179 7.89 1.04 0.59
C ALA A 179 9.17 0.80 1.41
N LEU A 180 10.30 1.38 0.99
CA LEU A 180 11.57 1.31 1.70
C LEU A 180 11.43 1.92 3.10
N PHE A 181 10.97 3.18 3.20
CA PHE A 181 10.85 3.84 4.48
C PHE A 181 9.80 3.18 5.38
N ALA A 182 8.65 2.80 4.85
CA ALA A 182 7.61 2.11 5.62
C ALA A 182 8.11 0.78 6.20
N ARG A 183 8.93 0.03 5.44
CA ARG A 183 9.49 -1.25 5.90
C ARG A 183 10.59 -1.04 6.93
N VAL A 184 11.46 -0.05 6.74
CA VAL A 184 12.55 0.25 7.68
C VAL A 184 12.00 0.87 8.96
N GLY A 185 11.20 1.93 8.86
CA GLY A 185 10.57 2.61 10.00
C GLY A 185 9.68 1.67 10.80
N GLY A 186 8.77 0.95 10.13
CA GLY A 186 7.93 -0.06 10.77
C GLY A 186 8.74 -1.23 11.35
N GLY A 187 9.82 -1.64 10.69
CA GLY A 187 10.70 -2.71 11.16
C GLY A 187 11.43 -2.34 12.46
N ILE A 188 11.98 -1.12 12.53
CA ILE A 188 12.61 -0.60 13.74
C ILE A 188 11.59 -0.50 14.88
N TYR A 189 10.41 0.08 14.60
CA TYR A 189 9.35 0.24 15.60
C TYR A 189 8.92 -1.09 16.20
N THR A 190 8.63 -2.07 15.35
CA THR A 190 8.15 -3.39 15.79
C THR A 190 9.24 -4.18 16.49
N LYS A 191 10.48 -4.16 16.00
CA LYS A 191 11.57 -4.96 16.60
C LYS A 191 12.10 -4.39 17.91
N ALA A 192 12.13 -3.07 18.08
CA ALA A 192 12.48 -2.49 19.37
C ALA A 192 11.47 -2.90 20.46
N ALA A 193 10.17 -2.91 20.13
CA ALA A 193 9.13 -3.35 21.04
C ALA A 193 9.20 -4.86 21.33
N ASP A 194 9.40 -5.69 20.30
CA ASP A 194 9.50 -7.15 20.36
C ASP A 194 10.64 -7.58 21.31
N VAL A 195 11.86 -7.05 21.09
CA VAL A 195 13.04 -7.37 21.90
C VAL A 195 12.87 -6.90 23.35
N GLY A 196 12.36 -5.69 23.57
CA GLY A 196 12.15 -5.17 24.92
C GLY A 196 11.11 -5.97 25.71
N ALA A 197 10.00 -6.35 25.09
CA ALA A 197 8.96 -7.14 25.73
C ALA A 197 9.44 -8.57 26.04
N ASP A 198 10.15 -9.20 25.12
CA ASP A 198 10.61 -10.58 25.28
C ASP A 198 11.73 -10.71 26.30
N LEU A 199 12.70 -9.80 26.30
CA LEU A 199 13.82 -9.84 27.26
C LEU A 199 13.36 -9.57 28.70
N VAL A 200 12.38 -8.69 28.92
CA VAL A 200 11.92 -8.35 30.28
C VAL A 200 10.82 -9.31 30.76
N GLY A 201 10.00 -9.82 29.85
CA GLY A 201 8.82 -10.61 30.20
C GLY A 201 9.03 -12.12 30.23
N LYS A 202 10.05 -12.64 29.51
CA LYS A 202 10.25 -14.10 29.34
C LYS A 202 11.59 -14.63 29.86
N VAL A 203 12.59 -13.77 30.09
CA VAL A 203 13.93 -14.12 30.61
C VAL A 203 14.03 -13.66 32.06
#